data_AF-A0A3N5VVI4-F1
#
_entry.id   AF-A0A3N5VVI4-F1
#
_cell.length_a   1.000
_cell.length_b   1.000
_cell.length_c   1.000
_cell.angle_alpha   90.00
_cell.angle_beta   90.00
_cell.angle_gamma   90.00
#
_symmetry.space_group_name_H-M   'P 1'
#
loop_
_entity.id
_entity.type
_entity.pdbx_description
1 polymer ?
#
loop_
_entity_poly.entity_id
_entity_poly.type
_entity_poly.pdbx_seq_one_letter_code
_entity_poly.pdbx_strand_id
1 'polypeptide(L)' 'AAEDPAALRAQKTQQYREELANPFVAASRGYLDDVIQPAESRVRLIAALESLRDKRQSTPARKHGNIPL' A
#
# COMPACT_ATOMS: atom_id res chain seq x y z
N ALA A 1 -18.84 18.18 26.34
CA ALA A 1 -18.06 18.50 25.13
C ALA A 1 -16.61 18.73 25.54
N ALA A 2 -15.62 18.48 24.68
CA ALA A 2 -14.22 18.78 25.01
C ALA A 2 -14.02 20.28 25.23
N GLU A 3 -13.13 20.65 26.16
CA GLU A 3 -12.85 22.06 26.51
C GLU A 3 -12.25 22.84 25.34
N ASP A 4 -11.38 22.21 24.54
CA ASP A 4 -10.94 22.69 23.23
C ASP A 4 -11.11 21.59 22.16
N PRO A 5 -12.22 21.61 21.41
CA PRO A 5 -12.49 20.63 20.35
C PRO A 5 -11.48 20.68 19.20
N ALA A 6 -10.83 21.83 18.95
CA ALA A 6 -9.87 21.98 17.86
C ALA A 6 -8.53 21.32 18.22
N ALA A 7 -8.02 21.60 19.42
CA ALA A 7 -6.81 20.97 19.94
C ALA A 7 -6.98 19.45 20.07
N LEU A 8 -8.13 18.99 20.58
CA LEU A 8 -8.41 17.55 20.69
C LEU A 8 -8.44 16.86 19.31
N ARG A 9 -9.03 17.51 18.29
CA ARG A 9 -9.04 16.98 16.92
C ARG A 9 -7.63 16.88 16.34
N ALA A 10 -6.81 17.91 16.53
CA ALA A 10 -5.43 17.91 16.06
C ALA A 10 -4.62 16.78 16.71
N GLN A 11 -4.74 16.62 18.04
CA GLN A 11 -4.10 15.54 18.78
C GLN A 11 -4.52 14.16 18.25
N LYS A 12 -5.83 13.93 18.07
CA LYS A 12 -6.34 12.63 17.58
C LYS A 12 -5.95 12.35 16.13
N THR A 13 -5.88 13.38 15.29
CA THR A 13 -5.42 13.25 13.90
C THR A 13 -3.95 12.85 13.85
N GLN A 14 -3.11 13.46 14.70
CA GLN A 14 -1.70 13.11 14.79
C GLN A 14 -1.52 11.68 15.30
N GLN A 15 -2.23 11.32 16.37
CA GLN A 15 -2.22 9.96 16.92
C GLN A 15 -2.58 8.92 15.85
N TYR A 16 -3.63 9.18 15.07
CA TYR A 16 -4.05 8.28 13.98
C TYR A 16 -2.97 8.14 12.90
N ARG A 17 -2.28 9.23 12.55
CA ARG A 17 -1.21 9.20 11.54
C ARG A 17 -0.03 8.36 11.99
N GLU A 18 0.36 8.50 13.25
CA GLU A 18 1.51 7.79 13.82
C GLU A 18 1.20 6.32 14.02
N GLU A 19 0.03 5.98 14.56
CA GLU A 19 -0.30 4.61 14.94
C GLU A 19 -0.83 3.77 13.77
N LEU A 20 -1.63 4.37 12.88
CA LEU A 20 -2.39 3.64 11.87
C LEU A 20 -2.04 4.00 10.43
N ALA A 21 -1.81 5.27 10.13
CA ALA A 21 -1.54 5.73 8.76
C ALA A 21 -0.05 5.71 8.37
N ASN A 22 0.75 4.86 9.02
CA ASN A 22 2.14 4.62 8.67
C ASN A 22 2.26 3.39 7.73
N PRO A 23 3.31 3.30 6.90
CA PRO A 23 3.46 2.20 5.94
C PRO A 23 3.71 0.83 6.60
N PHE A 24 4.17 0.81 7.85
CA PHE A 24 4.51 -0.43 8.56
C PHE A 24 3.25 -1.24 8.94
N VAL A 25 2.11 -0.59 9.15
CA VAL A 25 0.84 -1.29 9.36
C VAL A 25 0.44 -2.08 8.12
N ALA A 26 0.64 -1.53 6.92
CA ALA A 26 0.36 -2.26 5.67
C ALA A 26 1.38 -3.37 5.39
N ALA A 27 2.67 -3.12 5.68
CA ALA A 27 3.73 -4.11 5.56
C ALA A 27 3.54 -5.30 6.51
N SER A 28 3.16 -5.06 7.77
CA SER A 28 2.91 -6.13 8.75
C SER A 28 1.74 -7.05 8.38
N ARG A 29 0.82 -6.58 7.53
CA ARG A 29 -0.29 -7.36 6.97
C ARG A 29 0.05 -8.06 5.66
N GLY A 30 1.25 -7.87 5.13
CA GLY A 30 1.67 -8.42 3.83
C GLY A 30 0.99 -7.77 2.63
N TYR A 31 0.39 -6.58 2.78
CA TYR A 31 -0.12 -5.82 1.64
C TYR A 31 1.00 -5.13 0.85
N LEU A 32 2.09 -4.79 1.56
CA LEU A 32 3.34 -4.31 0.98
C LEU A 32 4.41 -5.36 1.22
N ASP A 33 5.21 -5.64 0.21
CA ASP A 33 6.34 -6.56 0.33
C ASP A 33 7.47 -5.98 1.18
N ASP A 34 7.74 -4.67 1.07
CA ASP A 34 8.82 -3.99 1.79
C ASP A 34 8.58 -2.47 1.90
N VAL A 35 9.22 -1.83 2.89
CA VAL A 35 9.33 -0.37 3.04
C VAL A 35 10.76 0.04 2.77
N ILE A 36 11.01 0.57 1.57
CA ILE A 36 12.36 0.80 1.06
C ILE A 36 12.79 2.26 1.17
N GLN A 37 14.10 2.50 1.09
CA GLN A 37 14.63 3.85 0.89
C GLN A 37 14.28 4.35 -0.52
N PRO A 38 13.89 5.63 -0.71
CA PRO A 38 13.49 6.14 -2.02
C PRO A 38 14.54 5.92 -3.12
N ALA A 39 15.83 5.98 -2.78
CA ALA A 39 16.94 5.75 -3.70
C ALA A 39 17.04 4.30 -4.20
N GLU A 40 16.53 3.32 -3.45
CA GLU A 40 16.57 1.90 -3.82
C GLU A 40 15.51 1.52 -4.86
N SER A 41 14.53 2.40 -5.10
CA SER A 41 13.38 2.13 -5.96
C SER A 41 13.78 1.52 -7.32
N ARG A 42 14.81 2.06 -7.97
CA ARG A 42 15.26 1.55 -9.28
C ARG A 42 15.76 0.11 -9.20
N VAL A 43 16.59 -0.21 -8.22
CA VAL A 43 17.19 -1.56 -8.08
C VAL A 43 16.09 -2.57 -7.72
N ARG A 44 15.18 -2.19 -6.82
CA ARG A 44 14.04 -3.03 -6.44
C ARG A 44 13.11 -3.33 -7.61
N LEU A 45 12.83 -2.33 -8.46
CA LEU A 45 12.04 -2.51 -9.67
C LEU A 45 12.71 -3.46 -10.66
N ILE A 46 14.03 -3.33 -10.87
CA ILE A 46 14.78 -4.23 -11.76
C ILE A 46 14.66 -5.67 -11.27
N ALA A 47 14.94 -5.92 -9.98
CA ALA A 47 14.85 -7.26 -9.40
C ALA A 47 13.44 -7.86 -9.50
N ALA A 48 12.40 -7.06 -9.22
CA ALA A 48 11.01 -7.50 -9.33
C ALA A 48 10.64 -7.87 -10.78
N LEU A 49 11.02 -7.05 -11.76
CA LEU A 49 10.75 -7.31 -13.18
C LEU A 49 11.53 -8.53 -13.69
N GLU A 50 12.77 -8.73 -13.24
CA GLU A 50 13.55 -9.93 -13.56
C GLU A 50 12.89 -11.19 -13.01
N SER A 51 12.44 -11.18 -11.76
CA SER A 51 11.72 -12.31 -11.17
C SER A 51 10.38 -12.60 -11.87
N LEU A 52 9.73 -11.57 -12.41
CA LEU A 52 8.43 -11.70 -13.09
C LEU A 52 8.53 -12.01 -14.59
N ARG A 53 9.75 -12.05 -15.14
CA ARG A 53 10.01 -12.16 -16.59
C ARG A 53 9.23 -13.30 -17.26
N ASP A 54 9.19 -14.45 -16.62
CA ASP A 54 8.57 -15.67 -17.17
C ASP A 54 7.21 -16.00 -16.57
N LYS A 55 6.62 -15.07 -15.80
CA LYS A 55 5.31 -15.28 -15.18
C LYS A 55 4.25 -15.54 -16.27
N ARG A 56 3.49 -16.63 -16.11
CA ARG A 56 2.32 -16.96 -16.91
C ARG A 56 1.13 -17.18 -15.98
N GLN A 57 0.01 -16.52 -16.27
CA GLN A 57 -1.21 -16.65 -15.48
C GLN A 57 -2.39 -16.88 -16.43
N SER A 58 -3.04 -18.04 -16.29
CA SER A 58 -4.25 -18.37 -17.03
C SER A 58 -5.45 -17.63 -16.46
N THR A 59 -6.34 -17.16 -17.33
CA THR A 59 -7.64 -16.62 -16.95
C THR A 59 -8.76 -17.60 -17.32
N PRO A 60 -9.93 -17.56 -16.64
CA PRO A 60 -11.07 -18.40 -17.01
C PRO A 60 -11.48 -18.22 -18.48
N ALA A 61 -11.93 -19.32 -19.11
CA ALA A 61 -12.35 -19.32 -20.52
C ALA A 61 -13.65 -18.50 -20.70
N ARG A 62 -13.57 -17.41 -21.48
CA ARG A 62 -14.69 -16.53 -21.82
C ARG A 62 -14.38 -15.72 -23.08
N LYS A 63 -15.40 -15.19 -23.76
CA LYS A 63 -15.22 -14.32 -24.94
C LYS A 63 -14.54 -12.98 -24.57
N HIS A 64 -15.02 -12.33 -23.52
CA HIS A 64 -14.47 -11.11 -22.94
C HIS A 64 -15.00 -10.93 -21.51
N GLY A 65 -14.49 -9.92 -20.79
CA GLY A 65 -15.07 -9.49 -19.51
C GLY A 65 -16.32 -8.62 -19.70
N ASN A 66 -16.96 -8.27 -18.59
CA ASN A 66 -18.01 -7.25 -18.53
C ASN A 66 -17.59 -6.20 -17.50
N ILE A 67 -16.77 -5.23 -17.93
CA ILE A 67 -16.34 -4.14 -17.07
C ILE A 67 -17.51 -3.16 -16.89
N PRO A 68 -17.75 -2.59 -15.69
CA PRO A 68 -18.71 -1.51 -15.53
C PRO A 68 -18.37 -0.34 -16.47
N LEU A 69 -19.38 0.22 -17.15
CA LEU A 69 -19.28 1.42 -17.99
C LEU A 69 -19.73 2.66 -17.22
#